data_AF-A0A5Q3HJZ4-F1
#
_entry.id   AF-A0A5Q3HJZ4-F1
#
_cell.length_a   1.000
_cell.length_b   1.000
_cell.length_c   1.000
_cell.angle_alpha   90.00
_cell.angle_beta   90.00
_cell.angle_gamma   90.00
#
_symmetry.space_group_name_H-M   'P 1'
#
loop_
_entity.id
_entity.type
_entity.pdbx_description
1 polymer ?
#
loop_
_entity_poly.entity_id
_entity_poly.type
_entity_poly.pdbx_seq_one_letter_code
_entity_poly.pdbx_strand_id
1 'polypeptide(L)'
;MPTLLPKQAFIPRSIANENERRQFAEKRDRLFALCTEPEQCCLLALADWYESHWHRLIAQPNIFATCMGASFGLRYQWMPGPKQHPLLVAWIQAMAVVGRGINAVENRIGAWSQWRGIAFLRSSVQPGNDDVLLGVVDFLRVLPLQVGVSWGKRSLQDRLAALTTSCMASPRVSARRRMDAAMRCIDRNYEPKNYTLPDGTNHLRKQCWPLLLELTQEDMQAALHIVDEQKARHGKANGFSTLDLHEAPELAYHLARALRPHRSAFAAVLLRESIQYSSFQRSRLTGEPAAVLDRVMDASCRLLADWIAPDLGMSEDEVLQSIHQLLWYGNPADAYWATLPARALELVRRLPERDLDRRLRVSAQIAFYGEATDPAAAKEAHTLFNEWITLELDRVQLMERDRERDQDDLFSTVGHAVWEMSRSLEILEDKQGSMRNRHIAAAPDHRLMRTFEMRLEPFVQRLLSQEPAVALHQLGRIAAYIHHEGLFRKYHALFREQFTQRAPLFPEDAGRALKTVIKSCGYSQSDDEVYRKAVCKETFEAMLPLLESISPEAAAHARTGIGWSPRGDI
;
A
#
# COMPACT_ATOMS: atom_id res chain seq x y z
N MET A 1 44.68 13.47 1.01
CA MET A 1 44.86 12.01 0.86
C MET A 1 43.50 11.36 1.05
N PRO A 2 43.09 10.34 0.26
CA PRO A 2 41.84 9.65 0.55
C PRO A 2 41.99 9.00 1.92
N THR A 3 41.18 9.45 2.88
CA THR A 3 41.04 8.82 4.19
C THR A 3 40.54 7.40 3.97
N LEU A 4 41.25 6.41 4.50
CA LEU A 4 40.88 5.01 4.38
C LEU A 4 40.36 4.51 5.72
N LEU A 5 39.25 3.78 5.68
CA LEU A 5 38.71 3.16 6.88
C LEU A 5 39.63 2.01 7.35
N PRO A 6 39.89 1.85 8.65
CA PRO A 6 40.65 0.70 9.14
C PRO A 6 40.03 -0.61 8.69
N LYS A 7 40.86 -1.59 8.30
CA LYS A 7 40.37 -2.85 7.70
C LYS A 7 39.34 -3.57 8.55
N GLN A 8 39.43 -3.50 9.88
CA GLN A 8 38.51 -4.19 10.79
C GLN A 8 37.31 -3.35 11.25
N ALA A 9 37.28 -2.06 10.95
CA ALA A 9 36.21 -1.18 11.43
C ALA A 9 34.84 -1.55 10.84
N PHE A 10 33.82 -1.56 11.68
CA PHE A 10 32.41 -1.91 11.36
C PHE A 10 32.17 -3.33 10.78
N ILE A 11 33.17 -4.21 10.68
CA ILE A 11 32.95 -5.59 10.22
C ILE A 11 32.28 -6.41 11.34
N PRO A 12 31.09 -7.00 11.11
CA PRO A 12 30.43 -7.84 12.11
C PRO A 12 31.29 -9.06 12.45
N ARG A 13 31.60 -9.24 13.74
CA ARG A 13 32.43 -10.37 14.20
C ARG A 13 31.71 -11.72 14.13
N SER A 14 30.40 -11.71 13.90
CA SER A 14 29.57 -12.90 13.71
C SER A 14 29.72 -13.54 12.32
N ILE A 15 30.29 -12.83 11.35
CA ILE A 15 30.51 -13.37 10.01
C ILE A 15 31.74 -14.29 10.06
N ALA A 16 31.47 -15.59 10.02
CA ALA A 16 32.51 -16.64 9.99
C ALA A 16 32.99 -16.94 8.57
N ASN A 17 32.19 -16.65 7.54
CA ASN A 17 32.48 -16.92 6.14
C ASN A 17 33.32 -15.79 5.52
N GLU A 18 34.48 -16.14 4.94
CA GLU A 18 35.42 -15.19 4.36
C GLU A 18 34.85 -14.47 3.12
N ASN A 19 33.99 -15.14 2.33
CA ASN A 19 33.35 -14.53 1.16
C ASN A 19 32.30 -13.48 1.57
N GLU A 20 31.48 -13.79 2.57
CA GLU A 20 30.52 -12.82 3.13
C GLU A 20 31.24 -11.64 3.76
N ARG A 21 32.36 -11.89 4.45
CA ARG A 21 33.19 -10.84 5.04
C ARG A 21 33.78 -9.92 3.97
N ARG A 22 34.25 -10.47 2.85
CA ARG A 22 34.76 -9.69 1.72
C ARG A 22 33.66 -8.83 1.08
N GLN A 23 32.51 -9.41 0.77
CA GLN A 23 31.38 -8.66 0.20
C GLN A 23 30.90 -7.54 1.13
N PHE A 24 30.88 -7.81 2.44
CA PHE A 24 30.54 -6.80 3.44
C PHE A 24 31.57 -5.66 3.48
N ALA A 25 32.86 -5.98 3.48
CA ALA A 25 33.94 -5.00 3.46
C ALA A 25 33.91 -4.14 2.18
N GLU A 26 33.68 -4.75 1.01
CA GLU A 26 33.53 -4.02 -0.26
C GLU A 26 32.33 -3.05 -0.21
N LYS A 27 31.19 -3.48 0.33
CA LYS A 27 30.03 -2.61 0.53
C LYS A 27 30.32 -1.47 1.49
N ARG A 28 30.99 -1.74 2.61
CA ARG A 28 31.42 -0.74 3.60
C ARG A 28 32.32 0.32 2.99
N ASP A 29 33.37 -0.10 2.29
CA ASP A 29 34.36 0.80 1.71
C ASP A 29 33.74 1.64 0.60
N ARG A 30 32.85 1.05 -0.22
CA ARG A 30 32.04 1.79 -1.19
C ARG A 30 31.17 2.85 -0.52
N LEU A 31 30.42 2.51 0.53
CA LEU A 31 29.56 3.46 1.22
C LEU A 31 30.36 4.59 1.90
N PHE A 32 31.52 4.26 2.47
CA PHE A 32 32.39 5.23 3.12
C PHE A 32 33.01 6.20 2.10
N ALA A 33 33.43 5.71 0.93
CA ALA A 33 33.96 6.55 -0.14
C ALA A 33 32.93 7.57 -0.68
N LEU A 34 31.63 7.28 -0.54
CA LEU A 34 30.53 8.18 -0.90
C LEU A 34 30.17 9.19 0.21
N CYS A 35 30.75 9.07 1.41
CA CYS A 35 30.56 10.04 2.49
C CYS A 35 31.33 11.33 2.23
N THR A 36 30.81 12.45 2.74
CA THR A 36 31.54 13.73 2.73
C THR A 36 32.76 13.70 3.68
N GLU A 37 33.75 14.57 3.49
CA GLU A 37 34.95 14.60 4.35
C GLU A 37 34.61 14.76 5.86
N PRO A 38 33.67 15.63 6.28
CA PRO A 38 33.25 15.70 7.67
C PRO A 38 32.61 14.40 8.19
N GLU A 39 31.80 13.72 7.36
CA GLU A 39 31.20 12.42 7.70
C GLU A 39 32.29 11.36 7.86
N GLN A 40 33.29 11.36 6.97
CA GLN A 40 34.42 10.43 7.02
C GLN A 40 35.24 10.62 8.32
N CYS A 41 35.56 11.86 8.67
CA CYS A 41 36.25 12.19 9.92
C CYS A 41 35.47 11.69 11.16
N CYS A 42 34.15 11.90 11.18
CA CYS A 42 33.31 11.40 12.27
C CYS A 42 33.25 9.87 12.34
N LEU A 43 33.18 9.18 11.18
CA LEU A 43 33.18 7.72 11.10
C LEU A 43 34.53 7.11 11.52
N LEU A 44 35.64 7.77 11.20
CA LEU A 44 36.97 7.37 11.66
C LEU A 44 37.11 7.52 13.18
N ALA A 45 36.70 8.68 13.72
CA ALA A 45 36.68 8.89 15.17
C ALA A 45 35.78 7.88 15.89
N LEU A 46 34.65 7.50 15.26
CA LEU A 46 33.76 6.46 15.77
C LEU A 46 34.40 5.06 15.72
N ALA A 47 35.15 4.74 14.66
CA ALA A 47 35.88 3.49 14.56
C ALA A 47 36.92 3.38 15.68
N ASP A 48 37.73 4.43 15.90
CA ASP A 48 38.73 4.48 16.97
C ASP A 48 38.08 4.39 18.36
N TRP A 49 36.95 5.09 18.56
CA TRP A 49 36.18 5.01 19.79
C TRP A 49 35.64 3.59 20.02
N TYR A 50 35.08 2.96 18.98
CA TYR A 50 34.53 1.62 19.06
C TYR A 50 35.61 0.59 19.36
N GLU A 51 36.78 0.66 18.69
CA GLU A 51 37.92 -0.22 18.95
C GLU A 51 38.49 -0.03 20.35
N SER A 52 38.61 1.20 20.86
CA SER A 52 39.10 1.44 22.22
C SER A 52 38.13 0.99 23.32
N HIS A 53 36.84 0.80 23.01
CA HIS A 53 35.79 0.47 23.97
C HIS A 53 35.14 -0.91 23.77
N TRP A 54 35.52 -1.68 22.75
CA TRP A 54 34.77 -2.86 22.29
C TRP A 54 34.51 -3.89 23.41
N HIS A 55 35.51 -4.15 24.26
CA HIS A 55 35.42 -5.09 25.39
C HIS A 55 34.32 -4.72 26.40
N ARG A 56 33.99 -3.42 26.50
CA ARG A 56 32.94 -2.89 27.38
C ARG A 56 31.60 -2.73 26.66
N LEU A 57 31.60 -2.74 25.32
CA LEU A 57 30.43 -2.52 24.48
C LEU A 57 29.73 -3.81 24.07
N ILE A 58 30.42 -4.95 24.00
CA ILE A 58 29.86 -6.24 23.59
C ILE A 58 29.67 -7.13 24.82
N ALA A 59 28.41 -7.46 25.17
CA ALA A 59 28.14 -8.54 26.10
C ALA A 59 28.35 -9.88 25.37
N GLN A 60 29.23 -10.74 25.88
CA GLN A 60 29.40 -12.09 25.33
C GLN A 60 28.15 -12.93 25.63
N PRO A 61 27.67 -13.77 24.70
CA PRO A 61 26.58 -14.68 24.99
C PRO A 61 26.99 -15.66 26.10
N ASN A 62 26.26 -15.63 27.21
CA ASN A 62 26.53 -16.45 28.37
C ASN A 62 25.80 -17.80 28.26
N ILE A 63 26.40 -18.89 28.77
CA ILE A 63 25.84 -20.26 28.77
C ILE A 63 24.41 -20.32 29.36
N PHE A 64 24.08 -19.42 30.28
CA PHE A 64 22.74 -19.30 30.87
C PHE A 64 21.66 -18.81 29.89
N ALA A 65 22.02 -18.10 28.82
CA ALA A 65 21.08 -17.70 27.76
C ALA A 65 20.54 -18.92 27.01
N THR A 66 21.40 -19.92 26.76
CA THR A 66 21.01 -21.22 26.19
C THR A 66 20.05 -21.97 27.12
N CYS A 67 20.28 -21.91 28.44
CA CYS A 67 19.38 -22.50 29.44
C CYS A 67 18.02 -21.79 29.52
N MET A 68 17.94 -20.47 29.27
CA MET A 68 16.66 -19.75 29.20
C MET A 68 15.82 -20.20 27.99
N GLY A 69 16.44 -20.35 26.81
CA GLY A 69 15.78 -20.87 25.62
C GLY A 69 15.26 -22.30 25.83
N ALA A 70 16.07 -23.16 26.46
CA ALA A 70 15.65 -24.51 26.85
C ALA A 70 14.52 -24.51 27.89
N SER A 71 14.53 -23.59 28.86
CA SER A 71 13.45 -23.40 29.83
C SER A 71 12.13 -22.96 29.16
N PHE A 72 12.20 -22.11 28.14
CA PHE A 72 11.03 -21.73 27.36
C PHE A 72 10.53 -22.93 26.55
N GLY A 73 11.44 -23.64 25.87
CA GLY A 73 11.15 -24.90 25.18
C GLY A 73 10.46 -25.93 26.08
N LEU A 74 10.94 -26.13 27.31
CA LEU A 74 10.33 -27.00 28.31
C LEU A 74 8.91 -26.60 28.72
N ARG A 75 8.58 -25.30 28.68
CA ARG A 75 7.26 -24.78 29.03
C ARG A 75 6.25 -24.96 27.90
N TYR A 76 6.71 -25.05 26.65
CA TYR A 76 5.85 -25.13 25.46
C TYR A 76 5.95 -26.47 24.70
N GLN A 77 6.95 -27.33 24.95
CA GLN A 77 7.09 -28.68 24.36
C GLN A 77 6.34 -29.76 25.16
N TRP A 78 5.19 -29.44 25.74
CA TRP A 78 4.30 -30.45 26.37
C TRP A 78 3.32 -31.10 25.39
N MET A 79 3.69 -31.17 24.10
CA MET A 79 3.01 -31.94 23.06
C MET A 79 4.05 -32.22 21.98
N PRO A 80 4.47 -33.46 21.59
CA PRO A 80 4.40 -34.80 22.18
C PRO A 80 5.83 -35.42 22.32
N GLY A 81 6.28 -35.82 23.51
CA GLY A 81 7.60 -36.45 23.67
C GLY A 81 7.83 -37.04 25.06
N PRO A 82 8.87 -37.90 25.26
CA PRO A 82 9.15 -38.51 26.55
C PRO A 82 9.42 -37.45 27.62
N LYS A 83 8.81 -37.63 28.80
CA LYS A 83 8.95 -36.70 29.94
C LYS A 83 10.43 -36.60 30.36
N GLN A 84 10.98 -35.40 30.34
CA GLN A 84 12.35 -35.15 30.78
C GLN A 84 12.52 -35.41 32.29
N HIS A 85 13.71 -35.84 32.71
CA HIS A 85 14.01 -36.21 34.10
C HIS A 85 13.81 -35.02 35.07
N PRO A 86 13.16 -35.19 36.25
CA PRO A 86 12.82 -34.09 37.16
C PRO A 86 14.01 -33.22 37.61
N LEU A 87 15.17 -33.83 37.87
CA LEU A 87 16.39 -33.09 38.26
C LEU A 87 16.93 -32.22 37.12
N LEU A 88 16.80 -32.67 35.87
CA LEU A 88 17.20 -31.89 34.71
C LEU A 88 16.27 -30.68 34.52
N VAL A 89 14.96 -30.88 34.70
CA VAL A 89 13.96 -29.79 34.65
C VAL A 89 14.24 -28.76 35.75
N ALA A 90 14.47 -29.19 36.99
CA ALA A 90 14.79 -28.30 38.10
C ALA A 90 16.09 -27.52 37.87
N TRP A 91 17.13 -28.18 37.36
CA TRP A 91 18.40 -27.53 37.00
C TRP A 91 18.20 -26.50 35.89
N ILE A 92 17.47 -26.82 34.81
CA ILE A 92 17.18 -25.88 33.72
C ILE A 92 16.39 -24.67 34.23
N GLN A 93 15.38 -24.88 35.10
CA GLN A 93 14.61 -23.78 35.69
C GLN A 93 15.46 -22.88 36.60
N ALA A 94 16.32 -23.46 37.45
CA ALA A 94 17.23 -22.70 38.30
C ALA A 94 18.24 -21.89 37.47
N MET A 95 18.84 -22.52 36.46
CA MET A 95 19.75 -21.85 35.52
C MET A 95 19.04 -20.77 34.71
N ALA A 96 17.74 -20.92 34.42
CA ALA A 96 16.94 -19.89 33.76
C ALA A 96 16.62 -18.70 34.68
N VAL A 97 16.43 -18.89 35.99
CA VAL A 97 16.30 -17.78 36.96
C VAL A 97 17.59 -16.97 37.02
N VAL A 98 18.74 -17.65 37.15
CA VAL A 98 20.07 -17.02 37.12
C VAL A 98 20.29 -16.31 35.78
N GLY A 99 19.94 -16.98 34.68
CA GLY A 99 19.96 -16.40 33.34
C GLY A 99 19.11 -15.13 33.22
N ARG A 100 17.92 -15.06 33.81
CA ARG A 100 17.09 -13.84 33.80
C ARG A 100 17.77 -12.67 34.54
N GLY A 101 18.40 -12.94 35.68
CA GLY A 101 19.15 -11.93 36.43
C GLY A 101 20.34 -11.40 35.64
N ILE A 102 21.13 -12.30 35.03
CA ILE A 102 22.25 -11.95 34.16
C ILE A 102 21.77 -11.13 32.96
N ASN A 103 20.71 -11.58 32.28
CA ASN A 103 20.14 -10.86 31.14
C ASN A 103 19.64 -9.46 31.50
N ALA A 104 19.07 -9.25 32.70
CA ALA A 104 18.66 -7.92 33.14
C ALA A 104 19.87 -6.98 33.29
N VAL A 105 20.99 -7.49 33.80
CA VAL A 105 22.25 -6.74 33.92
C VAL A 105 22.86 -6.49 32.54
N GLU A 106 22.95 -7.51 31.69
CA GLU A 106 23.46 -7.40 30.32
C GLU A 106 22.65 -6.41 29.48
N ASN A 107 21.32 -6.41 29.59
CA ASN A 107 20.46 -5.43 28.93
C ASN A 107 20.71 -3.99 29.45
N ARG A 108 20.96 -3.81 30.75
CA ARG A 108 21.30 -2.49 31.32
C ARG A 108 22.65 -2.00 30.83
N ILE A 109 23.66 -2.88 30.82
CA ILE A 109 25.00 -2.58 30.29
C ILE A 109 24.89 -2.27 28.79
N GLY A 110 24.16 -3.07 28.02
CA GLY A 110 23.91 -2.85 26.60
C GLY A 110 23.23 -1.51 26.33
N ALA A 111 22.17 -1.19 27.07
CA ALA A 111 21.50 0.11 26.96
C ALA A 111 22.44 1.28 27.30
N TRP A 112 23.26 1.15 28.34
CA TRP A 112 24.25 2.17 28.71
C TRP A 112 25.35 2.35 27.64
N SER A 113 25.85 1.24 27.09
CA SER A 113 26.81 1.24 25.98
C SER A 113 26.25 1.90 24.73
N GLN A 114 24.98 1.63 24.39
CA GLN A 114 24.28 2.32 23.30
C GLN A 114 24.13 3.82 23.57
N TRP A 115 23.75 4.21 24.80
CA TRP A 115 23.67 5.62 25.20
C TRP A 115 25.02 6.33 25.05
N ARG A 116 26.12 5.70 25.47
CA ARG A 116 27.47 6.24 25.30
C ARG A 116 27.86 6.40 23.83
N GLY A 117 27.51 5.43 22.98
CA GLY A 117 27.74 5.55 21.54
C GLY A 117 26.98 6.72 20.92
N ILE A 118 25.70 6.89 21.26
CA ILE A 118 24.91 8.04 20.78
C ILE A 118 25.44 9.38 21.33
N ALA A 119 25.86 9.41 22.59
CA ALA A 119 26.45 10.60 23.20
C ALA A 119 27.79 10.96 22.53
N PHE A 120 28.63 9.97 22.23
CA PHE A 120 29.87 10.16 21.50
C PHE A 120 29.59 10.77 20.13
N LEU A 121 28.71 10.16 19.32
CA LEU A 121 28.31 10.68 18.01
C LEU A 121 27.92 12.16 18.08
N ARG A 122 27.06 12.54 19.03
CA ARG A 122 26.64 13.94 19.22
C ARG A 122 27.81 14.88 19.56
N SER A 123 28.81 14.40 20.29
CA SER A 123 30.00 15.19 20.64
C SER A 123 31.08 15.22 19.56
N SER A 124 31.06 14.28 18.61
CA SER A 124 32.04 14.18 17.51
C SER A 124 31.87 15.24 16.44
N VAL A 125 30.77 15.98 16.47
CA VAL A 125 30.43 16.99 15.47
C VAL A 125 30.31 18.35 16.15
N GLN A 126 30.86 19.38 15.50
CA GLN A 126 30.79 20.75 16.02
C GLN A 126 29.33 21.26 16.03
N PRO A 127 28.95 22.11 16.99
CA PRO A 127 27.63 22.74 16.99
C PRO A 127 27.34 23.43 15.65
N GLY A 128 26.18 23.15 15.04
CA GLY A 128 25.79 23.72 13.73
C GLY A 128 26.19 22.87 12.51
N ASN A 129 26.68 21.64 12.73
CA ASN A 129 26.95 20.66 11.67
C ASN A 129 26.13 19.37 11.84
N ASP A 130 24.93 19.48 12.42
CA ASP A 130 24.06 18.31 12.70
C ASP A 130 23.66 17.53 11.42
N ASP A 131 23.76 18.14 10.24
CA ASP A 131 23.61 17.49 8.93
C ASP A 131 24.67 16.41 8.66
N VAL A 132 25.88 16.56 9.20
CA VAL A 132 26.95 15.55 9.11
C VAL A 132 26.52 14.26 9.83
N LEU A 133 25.82 14.38 10.96
CA LEU A 133 25.33 13.21 11.70
C LEU A 133 24.29 12.41 10.92
N LEU A 134 23.56 13.01 9.98
CA LEU A 134 22.62 12.27 9.12
C LEU A 134 23.36 11.22 8.29
N GLY A 135 24.44 11.62 7.63
CA GLY A 135 25.27 10.71 6.81
C GLY A 135 25.92 9.59 7.61
N VAL A 136 26.41 9.92 8.82
CA VAL A 136 27.00 8.96 9.76
C VAL A 136 25.96 7.98 10.28
N VAL A 137 24.78 8.46 10.67
CA VAL A 137 23.69 7.62 11.17
C VAL A 137 23.17 6.69 10.09
N ASP A 138 22.92 7.19 8.87
CA ASP A 138 22.48 6.36 7.75
C ASP A 138 23.51 5.25 7.44
N PHE A 139 24.81 5.58 7.48
CA PHE A 139 25.87 4.59 7.31
C PHE A 139 25.78 3.47 8.37
N LEU A 140 25.58 3.83 9.65
CA LEU A 140 25.43 2.87 10.75
C LEU A 140 24.12 2.08 10.72
N ARG A 141 23.08 2.59 10.07
CA ARG A 141 21.84 1.83 9.88
C ARG A 141 22.00 0.75 8.83
N VAL A 142 22.77 1.03 7.77
CA VAL A 142 23.11 0.05 6.72
C VAL A 142 24.16 -0.95 7.22
N LEU A 143 25.10 -0.50 8.06
CA LEU A 143 26.20 -1.30 8.62
C LEU A 143 26.22 -1.18 10.15
N PRO A 144 25.33 -1.91 10.86
CA PRO A 144 25.15 -1.76 12.29
C PRO A 144 26.38 -2.16 13.10
N LEU A 145 26.76 -1.28 14.02
CA LEU A 145 27.71 -1.62 15.08
C LEU A 145 27.10 -2.65 16.04
N GLN A 146 27.90 -3.63 16.44
CA GLN A 146 27.55 -4.54 17.53
C GLN A 146 27.78 -3.83 18.87
N VAL A 147 26.76 -3.13 19.38
CA VAL A 147 26.78 -2.43 20.68
C VAL A 147 25.68 -2.99 21.59
N GLY A 148 26.10 -3.85 22.52
CA GLY A 148 25.24 -4.51 23.49
C GLY A 148 24.31 -5.56 22.88
N VAL A 149 23.81 -6.46 23.72
CA VAL A 149 22.69 -7.33 23.38
C VAL A 149 21.41 -6.64 23.88
N SER A 150 20.42 -6.49 23.00
CA SER A 150 19.16 -5.82 23.31
C SER A 150 18.01 -6.79 23.08
N TRP A 151 17.62 -7.53 24.12
CA TRP A 151 16.39 -8.33 24.12
C TRP A 151 15.14 -7.49 24.48
N GLY A 152 15.33 -6.22 24.86
CA GLY A 152 14.28 -5.27 25.23
C GLY A 152 13.89 -4.29 24.10
N LYS A 153 12.73 -3.64 24.27
CA LYS A 153 12.00 -2.78 23.30
C LYS A 153 12.73 -1.53 22.74
N ARG A 154 14.06 -1.39 22.82
CA ARG A 154 14.77 -0.21 22.27
C ARG A 154 16.10 -0.61 21.66
N SER A 155 16.06 -1.03 20.40
CA SER A 155 17.24 -1.40 19.64
C SER A 155 18.12 -0.17 19.36
N LEU A 156 19.41 -0.37 19.06
CA LEU A 156 20.30 0.69 18.58
C LEU A 156 19.69 1.41 17.36
N GLN A 157 18.97 0.69 16.50
CA GLN A 157 18.29 1.22 15.32
C GLN A 157 17.21 2.25 15.66
N ASP A 158 16.46 2.06 16.75
CA ASP A 158 15.45 3.02 17.20
C ASP A 158 16.10 4.31 17.70
N ARG A 159 17.25 4.19 18.38
CA ARG A 159 18.02 5.34 18.88
C ARG A 159 18.66 6.12 17.73
N LEU A 160 19.17 5.41 16.73
CA LEU A 160 19.67 6.01 15.49
C LEU A 160 18.55 6.73 14.73
N ALA A 161 17.34 6.14 14.63
CA ALA A 161 16.18 6.82 14.02
C ALA A 161 15.83 8.12 14.76
N ALA A 162 15.80 8.09 16.10
CA ALA A 162 15.55 9.27 16.90
C ALA A 162 16.64 10.35 16.72
N LEU A 163 17.89 9.94 16.52
CA LEU A 163 18.97 10.86 16.19
C LEU A 163 18.78 11.50 14.81
N THR A 164 18.39 10.71 13.79
CA THR A 164 18.02 11.23 12.46
C THR A 164 16.92 12.28 12.58
N THR A 165 15.81 11.99 13.28
CA THR A 165 14.73 12.96 13.50
C THR A 165 15.22 14.23 14.20
N SER A 166 16.07 14.10 15.23
CA SER A 166 16.64 15.26 15.94
C SER A 166 17.53 16.13 15.04
N CYS A 167 18.32 15.52 14.16
CA CYS A 167 19.17 16.24 13.21
C CYS A 167 18.33 16.90 12.11
N MET A 168 17.32 16.20 11.60
CA MET A 168 16.39 16.72 10.59
C MET A 168 15.54 17.89 11.14
N ALA A 169 15.28 17.95 12.44
CA ALA A 169 14.53 19.03 13.09
C ALA A 169 15.42 20.13 13.70
N SER A 170 16.74 20.07 13.52
CA SER A 170 17.65 21.01 14.17
C SER A 170 17.55 22.41 13.55
N PRO A 171 17.20 23.45 14.33
CA PRO A 171 17.14 24.83 13.83
C PRO A 171 18.53 25.45 13.65
N ARG A 172 19.60 24.75 14.06
CA ARG A 172 20.98 25.24 13.98
C ARG A 172 21.59 25.08 12.59
N VAL A 173 20.97 24.26 11.75
CA VAL A 173 21.41 23.98 10.39
C VAL A 173 20.29 24.38 9.46
N SER A 174 20.63 25.08 8.38
CA SER A 174 19.65 25.52 7.40
C SER A 174 18.90 24.31 6.80
N ALA A 175 17.63 24.49 6.47
CA ALA A 175 16.79 23.46 5.87
C ALA A 175 17.41 22.94 4.57
N ARG A 176 18.05 23.83 3.79
CA ARG A 176 18.76 23.45 2.56
C ARG A 176 19.86 22.43 2.83
N ARG A 177 20.75 22.70 3.80
CA ARG A 177 21.87 21.80 4.14
C ARG A 177 21.39 20.45 4.64
N ARG A 178 20.37 20.45 5.52
CA ARG A 178 19.74 19.21 6.01
C ARG A 178 19.10 18.42 4.86
N MET A 179 18.44 19.09 3.92
CA MET A 179 17.78 18.44 2.79
C MET A 179 18.82 17.82 1.85
N ASP A 180 19.86 18.57 1.50
CA ASP A 180 20.96 18.07 0.67
C ASP A 180 21.63 16.85 1.32
N ALA A 181 21.82 16.86 2.65
CA ALA A 181 22.35 15.71 3.37
C ALA A 181 21.41 14.49 3.31
N ALA A 182 20.12 14.69 3.52
CA ALA A 182 19.12 13.62 3.41
C ALA A 182 19.08 13.01 2.00
N MET A 183 19.05 13.85 0.97
CA MET A 183 19.06 13.41 -0.44
C MET A 183 20.32 12.62 -0.79
N ARG A 184 21.50 13.08 -0.36
CA ARG A 184 22.75 12.31 -0.53
C ARG A 184 22.68 10.93 0.13
N CYS A 185 22.10 10.83 1.33
CA CYS A 185 21.95 9.54 2.03
C CYS A 185 21.00 8.59 1.28
N ILE A 186 19.90 9.12 0.75
CA ILE A 186 18.94 8.36 -0.07
C ILE A 186 19.65 7.84 -1.34
N ASP A 187 20.40 8.70 -2.03
CA ASP A 187 21.09 8.38 -3.29
C ASP A 187 22.22 7.38 -3.09
N ARG A 188 22.95 7.48 -1.99
CA ARG A 188 24.03 6.55 -1.64
C ARG A 188 23.56 5.09 -1.56
N ASN A 189 22.31 4.88 -1.18
CA ASN A 189 21.71 3.56 -1.01
C ASN A 189 20.92 3.10 -2.25
N TYR A 190 20.78 3.93 -3.30
CA TYR A 190 20.00 3.59 -4.48
C TYR A 190 20.72 2.55 -5.36
N GLU A 191 20.03 1.45 -5.69
CA GLU A 191 20.50 0.45 -6.65
C GLU A 191 19.69 0.54 -7.95
N PRO A 192 20.29 0.97 -9.08
CA PRO A 192 19.57 1.22 -10.33
C PRO A 192 18.83 0.02 -10.91
N LYS A 193 19.28 -1.20 -10.59
CA LYS A 193 18.75 -2.44 -11.18
C LYS A 193 17.32 -2.77 -10.74
N ASN A 194 16.90 -2.28 -9.57
CA ASN A 194 15.58 -2.63 -9.01
C ASN A 194 14.57 -1.48 -9.11
N TYR A 195 14.99 -0.27 -9.53
CA TYR A 195 14.19 0.97 -9.52
C TYR A 195 13.47 1.27 -8.18
N THR A 196 13.77 0.53 -7.12
CA THR A 196 13.19 0.64 -5.79
C THR A 196 14.25 1.12 -4.80
N LEU A 197 13.88 2.09 -3.97
CA LEU A 197 14.70 2.52 -2.85
C LEU A 197 14.73 1.40 -1.80
N PRO A 198 15.88 1.10 -1.16
CA PRO A 198 15.93 0.08 -0.13
C PRO A 198 15.01 0.40 1.05
N ASP A 199 14.35 -0.63 1.59
CA ASP A 199 13.45 -0.54 2.74
C ASP A 199 14.07 0.17 3.98
N GLY A 200 15.40 0.20 4.07
CA GLY A 200 16.13 0.87 5.14
C GLY A 200 16.02 2.40 5.15
N THR A 201 15.63 3.04 4.04
CA THR A 201 15.60 4.52 3.90
C THR A 201 14.28 5.18 4.32
N ASN A 202 13.24 4.39 4.65
CA ASN A 202 11.91 4.91 5.01
C ASN A 202 11.92 6.00 6.09
N HIS A 203 12.76 5.82 7.11
CA HIS A 203 12.89 6.76 8.21
C HIS A 203 13.42 8.14 7.78
N LEU A 204 14.28 8.22 6.76
CA LEU A 204 14.77 9.49 6.19
C LEU A 204 13.70 10.13 5.30
N ARG A 205 13.05 9.34 4.45
CA ARG A 205 12.03 9.84 3.51
C ARG A 205 10.85 10.50 4.23
N LYS A 206 10.37 9.88 5.33
CA LYS A 206 9.35 10.47 6.21
C LYS A 206 9.74 11.87 6.73
N GLN A 207 11.03 12.10 7.02
CA GLN A 207 11.51 13.39 7.53
C GLN A 207 11.78 14.42 6.43
N CYS A 208 11.88 14.01 5.16
CA CYS A 208 12.07 14.93 4.04
C CYS A 208 10.83 15.80 3.81
N TRP A 209 9.62 15.31 4.09
CA TRP A 209 8.40 16.09 3.88
C TRP A 209 8.29 17.32 4.81
N PRO A 210 8.46 17.21 6.15
CA PRO A 210 8.48 18.38 7.02
C PRO A 210 9.60 19.36 6.63
N LEU A 211 10.76 18.81 6.27
CA LEU A 211 11.91 19.61 5.88
C LEU A 211 11.70 20.34 4.56
N LEU A 212 10.96 19.74 3.63
CA LEU A 212 10.59 20.39 2.37
C LEU A 212 9.69 21.60 2.65
N LEU A 213 8.77 21.49 3.61
CA LEU A 213 7.91 22.63 3.99
C LEU A 213 8.75 23.75 4.59
N GLU A 214 9.68 23.42 5.48
CA GLU A 214 10.63 24.38 6.02
C GLU A 214 11.47 25.03 4.91
N LEU A 215 11.96 24.22 3.96
CA LEU A 215 12.74 24.70 2.82
C LEU A 215 11.92 25.63 1.91
N THR A 216 10.61 25.43 1.74
CA THR A 216 9.79 26.39 0.97
C THR A 216 9.73 27.78 1.60
N GLN A 217 9.95 27.89 2.92
CA GLN A 217 9.99 29.15 3.65
C GLN A 217 11.39 29.77 3.63
N GLU A 218 12.44 28.93 3.68
CA GLU A 218 13.85 29.35 3.66
C GLU A 218 14.34 29.70 2.24
N ASP A 219 14.14 28.80 1.28
CA ASP A 219 14.59 28.91 -0.11
C ASP A 219 13.63 28.13 -1.04
N MET A 220 12.66 28.85 -1.59
CA MET A 220 11.68 28.29 -2.52
C MET A 220 12.33 27.69 -3.78
N GLN A 221 13.41 28.29 -4.31
CA GLN A 221 14.04 27.77 -5.53
C GLN A 221 14.71 26.42 -5.27
N ALA A 222 15.37 26.28 -4.13
CA ALA A 222 15.90 25.00 -3.66
C ALA A 222 14.80 23.95 -3.50
N ALA A 223 13.66 24.30 -2.87
CA ALA A 223 12.54 23.38 -2.72
C ALA A 223 12.00 22.90 -4.07
N LEU A 224 11.82 23.82 -5.03
CA LEU A 224 11.35 23.51 -6.38
C LEU A 224 12.33 22.60 -7.14
N HIS A 225 13.63 22.88 -7.04
CA HIS A 225 14.67 22.05 -7.65
C HIS A 225 14.59 20.60 -7.15
N ILE A 226 14.44 20.40 -5.84
CA ILE A 226 14.30 19.07 -5.24
C ILE A 226 13.05 18.35 -5.76
N VAL A 227 11.90 19.05 -5.81
CA VAL A 227 10.65 18.48 -6.35
C VAL A 227 10.82 18.04 -7.80
N ASP A 228 11.42 18.89 -8.64
CA ASP A 228 11.62 18.59 -10.05
C ASP A 228 12.62 17.46 -10.28
N GLU A 229 13.70 17.42 -9.51
CA GLU A 229 14.70 16.36 -9.56
C GLU A 229 14.09 15.01 -9.21
N GLN A 230 13.30 14.95 -8.13
CA GLN A 230 12.63 13.72 -7.73
C GLN A 230 11.59 13.28 -8.76
N LYS A 231 10.84 14.22 -9.35
CA LYS A 231 9.94 13.93 -10.46
C LYS A 231 10.69 13.35 -11.66
N ALA A 232 11.83 13.93 -12.04
CA ALA A 232 12.64 13.47 -13.16
C ALA A 232 13.19 12.05 -12.94
N ARG A 233 13.58 11.73 -11.70
CA ARG A 233 14.14 10.40 -11.34
C ARG A 233 13.08 9.30 -11.30
N HIS A 234 11.88 9.59 -10.82
CA HIS A 234 10.84 8.58 -10.60
C HIS A 234 9.73 8.56 -11.66
N GLY A 235 9.71 9.53 -12.58
CA GLY A 235 8.74 9.61 -13.68
C GLY A 235 7.30 9.91 -13.24
N LYS A 236 7.06 10.17 -11.96
CA LYS A 236 5.74 10.48 -11.39
C LYS A 236 5.70 11.92 -10.86
N ALA A 237 4.51 12.52 -10.84
CA ALA A 237 4.31 13.87 -10.30
C ALA A 237 4.73 13.96 -8.82
N ASN A 238 4.58 12.89 -8.06
CA ASN A 238 5.12 12.72 -6.72
C ASN A 238 6.49 12.04 -6.76
N GLY A 239 7.55 12.85 -6.85
CA GLY A 239 8.92 12.35 -6.79
C GLY A 239 9.29 11.71 -5.44
N PHE A 240 8.54 11.98 -4.38
CA PHE A 240 8.66 11.32 -3.08
C PHE A 240 7.53 10.31 -2.89
N SER A 241 7.79 9.25 -2.13
CA SER A 241 6.75 8.29 -1.74
C SER A 241 5.67 9.01 -0.92
N THR A 242 4.47 9.18 -1.49
CA THR A 242 3.34 9.82 -0.80
C THR A 242 2.81 8.99 0.36
N LEU A 243 3.11 7.68 0.39
CA LEU A 243 2.88 6.81 1.54
C LEU A 243 3.58 7.33 2.82
N ASP A 244 4.65 8.11 2.69
CA ASP A 244 5.34 8.70 3.84
C ASP A 244 4.58 9.90 4.44
N LEU A 245 3.61 10.50 3.71
CA LEU A 245 2.69 11.53 4.21
C LEU A 245 1.48 10.94 4.93
N HIS A 246 1.30 9.62 4.89
CA HIS A 246 0.15 8.94 5.47
C HIS A 246 -0.08 9.28 6.93
N GLU A 247 0.97 9.61 7.71
CA GLU A 247 0.89 9.95 9.14
C GLU A 247 0.72 11.46 9.42
N ALA A 248 0.76 12.33 8.40
CA ALA A 248 0.73 13.79 8.55
C ALA A 248 -0.04 14.50 7.41
N PRO A 249 -1.38 14.36 7.31
CA PRO A 249 -2.17 14.96 6.24
C PRO A 249 -2.19 16.50 6.26
N GLU A 250 -2.00 17.13 7.43
CA GLU A 250 -1.88 18.58 7.56
C GLU A 250 -0.63 19.11 6.83
N LEU A 251 0.46 18.35 6.89
CA LEU A 251 1.71 18.70 6.23
C LEU A 251 1.52 18.74 4.71
N ALA A 252 0.81 17.77 4.14
CA ALA A 252 0.48 17.74 2.73
C ALA A 252 -0.35 18.96 2.32
N TYR A 253 -1.34 19.36 3.14
CA TYR A 253 -2.13 20.58 2.92
C TYR A 253 -1.25 21.86 2.93
N HIS A 254 -0.37 22.02 3.91
CA HIS A 254 0.51 23.18 4.00
C HIS A 254 1.53 23.25 2.85
N LEU A 255 2.13 22.11 2.48
CA LEU A 255 3.03 22.01 1.34
C LEU A 255 2.33 22.35 0.03
N ALA A 256 1.11 21.84 -0.17
CA ALA A 256 0.33 22.13 -1.36
C ALA A 256 0.12 23.65 -1.51
N ARG A 257 -0.27 24.33 -0.42
CA ARG A 257 -0.45 25.79 -0.42
C ARG A 257 0.84 26.54 -0.76
N ALA A 258 1.97 26.13 -0.18
CA ALA A 258 3.26 26.77 -0.42
C ALA A 258 3.71 26.60 -1.88
N LEU A 259 3.53 25.41 -2.46
CA LEU A 259 4.04 25.07 -3.79
C LEU A 259 3.09 25.47 -4.93
N ARG A 260 1.81 25.72 -4.65
CA ARG A 260 0.77 26.02 -5.66
C ARG A 260 1.16 27.11 -6.68
N PRO A 261 1.79 28.24 -6.30
CA PRO A 261 2.16 29.30 -7.25
C PRO A 261 3.16 28.84 -8.31
N HIS A 262 3.96 27.81 -8.02
CA HIS A 262 5.08 27.38 -8.86
C HIS A 262 4.86 26.00 -9.49
N ARG A 263 4.16 25.09 -8.80
CA ARG A 263 3.93 23.70 -9.24
C ARG A 263 2.47 23.31 -8.97
N SER A 264 1.57 23.86 -9.79
CA SER A 264 0.11 23.67 -9.67
C SER A 264 -0.33 22.21 -9.61
N ALA A 265 0.12 21.40 -10.57
CA ALA A 265 -0.23 19.99 -10.65
C ALA A 265 0.28 19.19 -9.43
N PHE A 266 1.52 19.44 -8.99
CA PHE A 266 2.07 18.76 -7.82
C PHE A 266 1.33 19.17 -6.53
N ALA A 267 0.99 20.45 -6.39
CA ALA A 267 0.17 20.92 -5.27
C ALA A 267 -1.22 20.25 -5.25
N ALA A 268 -1.87 20.08 -6.40
CA ALA A 268 -3.15 19.39 -6.50
C ALA A 268 -3.04 17.91 -6.06
N VAL A 269 -1.96 17.21 -6.47
CA VAL A 269 -1.65 15.86 -5.99
C VAL A 269 -1.54 15.83 -4.46
N LEU A 270 -0.78 16.76 -3.87
CA LEU A 270 -0.63 16.82 -2.41
C LEU A 270 -1.96 17.07 -1.68
N LEU A 271 -2.87 17.88 -2.24
CA LEU A 271 -4.21 18.04 -1.67
C LEU A 271 -5.05 16.75 -1.76
N ARG A 272 -5.01 16.04 -2.89
CA ARG A 272 -5.73 14.76 -3.03
C ARG A 272 -5.21 13.72 -2.03
N GLU A 273 -3.90 13.65 -1.84
CA GLU A 273 -3.25 12.79 -0.84
C GLU A 273 -3.64 13.20 0.58
N SER A 274 -3.66 14.50 0.91
CA SER A 274 -4.15 15.03 2.19
C SER A 274 -5.58 14.56 2.48
N ILE A 275 -6.48 14.67 1.49
CA ILE A 275 -7.88 14.23 1.60
C ILE A 275 -7.95 12.72 1.86
N GLN A 276 -7.28 11.92 1.03
CA GLN A 276 -7.33 10.46 1.11
C GLN A 276 -6.79 9.95 2.46
N TYR A 277 -5.64 10.47 2.90
CA TYR A 277 -5.03 10.05 4.16
C TYR A 277 -5.79 10.55 5.39
N SER A 278 -6.35 11.76 5.35
CA SER A 278 -7.26 12.22 6.40
C SER A 278 -8.45 11.28 6.54
N SER A 279 -9.09 10.90 5.44
CA SER A 279 -10.22 9.95 5.48
C SER A 279 -9.81 8.60 6.06
N PHE A 280 -8.70 8.04 5.60
CA PHE A 280 -8.20 6.75 6.09
C PHE A 280 -7.89 6.80 7.59
N GLN A 281 -7.12 7.78 8.06
CA GLN A 281 -6.81 7.91 9.49
C GLN A 281 -8.06 8.15 10.32
N ARG A 282 -8.97 9.00 9.85
CA ARG A 282 -10.21 9.33 10.55
C ARG A 282 -11.05 8.10 10.83
N SER A 283 -11.10 7.13 9.90
CA SER A 283 -11.83 5.86 10.10
C SER A 283 -11.37 5.04 11.31
N ARG A 284 -10.17 5.32 11.84
CA ARG A 284 -9.53 4.60 12.95
C ARG A 284 -9.52 5.38 14.26
N LEU A 285 -10.02 6.62 14.26
CA LEU A 285 -9.94 7.54 15.39
C LEU A 285 -11.34 7.99 15.83
N THR A 286 -11.47 8.39 17.09
CA THR A 286 -12.71 8.95 17.65
C THR A 286 -12.40 10.20 18.48
N GLY A 287 -13.41 11.04 18.72
CA GLY A 287 -13.28 12.27 19.51
C GLY A 287 -12.53 13.38 18.78
N GLU A 288 -11.79 14.21 19.53
CA GLU A 288 -11.12 15.41 18.99
C GLU A 288 -10.13 15.15 17.86
N PRO A 289 -9.28 14.10 17.89
CA PRO A 289 -8.38 13.81 16.77
C PRO A 289 -9.10 13.53 15.45
N ALA A 290 -10.25 12.85 15.50
CA ALA A 290 -11.08 12.63 14.31
C ALA A 290 -11.67 13.96 13.79
N ALA A 291 -12.11 14.84 14.70
CA ALA A 291 -12.63 16.16 14.34
C ALA A 291 -11.56 17.07 13.71
N VAL A 292 -10.30 16.99 14.14
CA VAL A 292 -9.18 17.70 13.50
C VAL A 292 -9.03 17.24 12.05
N LEU A 293 -8.99 15.92 11.81
CA LEU A 293 -8.85 15.36 10.47
C LEU A 293 -10.04 15.71 9.56
N ASP A 294 -11.25 15.76 10.12
CA ASP A 294 -12.44 16.22 9.39
C ASP A 294 -12.27 17.66 8.92
N ARG A 295 -11.82 18.57 9.80
CA ARG A 295 -11.55 19.97 9.43
C ARG A 295 -10.46 20.12 8.36
N VAL A 296 -9.40 19.33 8.46
CA VAL A 296 -8.30 19.32 7.48
C VAL A 296 -8.80 18.83 6.13
N MET A 297 -9.58 17.75 6.11
CA MET A 297 -10.14 17.21 4.89
C MET A 297 -11.10 18.20 4.22
N ASP A 298 -12.04 18.80 4.97
CA ASP A 298 -12.99 19.78 4.45
C ASP A 298 -12.27 21.05 3.93
N ALA A 299 -11.19 21.47 4.59
CA ALA A 299 -10.35 22.58 4.11
C ALA A 299 -9.60 22.22 2.81
N SER A 300 -9.03 21.01 2.74
CA SER A 300 -8.36 20.50 1.54
C SER A 300 -9.33 20.35 0.37
N CYS A 301 -10.55 19.87 0.59
CA CYS A 301 -11.60 19.78 -0.42
C CYS A 301 -11.98 21.16 -0.97
N ARG A 302 -12.28 22.13 -0.10
CA ARG A 302 -12.60 23.51 -0.53
C ARG A 302 -11.47 24.13 -1.36
N LEU A 303 -10.24 24.00 -0.89
CA LEU A 303 -9.08 24.55 -1.58
C LEU A 303 -8.84 23.85 -2.94
N LEU A 304 -9.02 22.53 -3.00
CA LEU A 304 -8.90 21.79 -4.25
C LEU A 304 -9.99 22.21 -5.24
N ALA A 305 -11.23 22.41 -4.78
CA ALA A 305 -12.34 22.88 -5.60
C ALA A 305 -12.08 24.28 -6.18
N ASP A 306 -11.57 25.21 -5.35
CA ASP A 306 -11.17 26.55 -5.80
C ASP A 306 -10.10 26.45 -6.89
N TRP A 307 -9.17 25.49 -6.78
CA TRP A 307 -8.07 25.37 -7.71
C TRP A 307 -8.46 24.82 -9.07
N ILE A 308 -9.47 23.97 -9.14
CA ILE A 308 -9.91 23.32 -10.38
C ILE A 308 -10.99 24.09 -11.14
N ALA A 309 -11.34 25.28 -10.64
CA ALA A 309 -12.23 26.20 -11.33
C ALA A 309 -11.69 26.55 -12.74
N PRO A 310 -12.57 26.89 -13.71
CA PRO A 310 -12.28 26.94 -15.14
C PRO A 310 -11.07 27.77 -15.65
N ASP A 311 -10.38 28.56 -14.83
CA ASP A 311 -9.35 29.52 -15.27
C ASP A 311 -7.94 29.22 -14.73
N LEU A 312 -7.70 28.01 -14.23
CA LEU A 312 -6.48 27.68 -13.49
C LEU A 312 -5.70 26.57 -14.20
N GLY A 313 -4.47 26.88 -14.66
CA GLY A 313 -3.59 26.07 -15.52
C GLY A 313 -3.23 24.66 -15.03
N MET A 314 -4.23 23.79 -14.95
CA MET A 314 -4.15 22.34 -14.76
C MET A 314 -4.64 21.64 -16.01
N SER A 315 -4.14 20.43 -16.27
CA SER A 315 -4.63 19.61 -17.37
C SER A 315 -6.04 19.09 -17.06
N GLU A 316 -6.79 18.78 -18.12
CA GLU A 316 -8.13 18.19 -17.99
C GLU A 316 -8.12 16.90 -17.16
N ASP A 317 -7.08 16.07 -17.29
CA ASP A 317 -6.91 14.84 -16.51
C ASP A 317 -6.74 15.12 -15.00
N GLU A 318 -5.93 16.11 -14.64
CA GLU A 318 -5.72 16.51 -13.24
C GLU A 318 -7.00 17.10 -12.63
N VAL A 319 -7.76 17.86 -13.42
CA VAL A 319 -9.06 18.39 -13.01
C VAL A 319 -10.04 17.23 -12.78
N LEU A 320 -10.15 16.29 -13.71
CA LEU A 320 -11.07 15.15 -13.58
C LEU A 320 -10.76 14.28 -12.36
N GLN A 321 -9.48 13.96 -12.12
CA GLN A 321 -9.04 13.23 -10.92
C GLN A 321 -9.41 13.98 -9.63
N SER A 322 -9.30 15.30 -9.65
CA SER A 322 -9.65 16.14 -8.52
C SER A 322 -11.15 16.20 -8.29
N ILE A 323 -11.97 16.30 -9.33
CA ILE A 323 -13.44 16.23 -9.19
C ILE A 323 -13.86 14.87 -8.65
N HIS A 324 -13.26 13.78 -9.13
CA HIS A 324 -13.51 12.44 -8.61
C HIS A 324 -13.28 12.36 -7.10
N GLN A 325 -12.14 12.90 -6.63
CA GLN A 325 -11.80 12.98 -5.21
C GLN A 325 -12.79 13.86 -4.43
N LEU A 326 -13.20 15.00 -5.00
CA LEU A 326 -14.18 15.89 -4.36
C LEU A 326 -15.56 15.23 -4.25
N LEU A 327 -16.01 14.50 -5.26
CA LEU A 327 -17.26 13.74 -5.19
C LEU A 327 -17.21 12.66 -4.11
N TRP A 328 -16.03 12.08 -3.83
CA TRP A 328 -15.83 11.08 -2.78
C TRP A 328 -15.73 11.64 -1.36
N TYR A 329 -15.13 12.81 -1.16
CA TYR A 329 -14.81 13.28 0.19
C TYR A 329 -15.30 14.68 0.51
N GLY A 330 -15.73 15.44 -0.49
CA GLY A 330 -16.24 16.80 -0.34
C GLY A 330 -17.56 16.84 0.41
N ASN A 331 -17.85 18.00 1.01
CA ASN A 331 -19.09 18.24 1.71
C ASN A 331 -20.15 18.76 0.72
N PRO A 332 -21.28 18.05 0.52
CA PRO A 332 -22.34 18.49 -0.39
C PRO A 332 -23.00 19.82 -0.02
N ALA A 333 -22.82 20.30 1.22
CA ALA A 333 -23.33 21.60 1.65
C ALA A 333 -22.46 22.79 1.19
N ASP A 334 -21.24 22.54 0.69
CA ASP A 334 -20.36 23.61 0.20
C ASP A 334 -20.77 24.08 -1.20
N ALA A 335 -20.61 25.38 -1.48
CA ALA A 335 -21.06 26.01 -2.72
C ALA A 335 -20.45 25.41 -4.00
N TYR A 336 -19.20 24.92 -3.94
CA TYR A 336 -18.54 24.33 -5.11
C TYR A 336 -19.22 23.04 -5.58
N TRP A 337 -19.91 22.32 -4.68
CA TRP A 337 -20.48 21.00 -4.97
C TRP A 337 -21.46 21.04 -6.14
N ALA A 338 -22.29 22.08 -6.21
CA ALA A 338 -23.27 22.24 -7.28
C ALA A 338 -22.65 22.38 -8.67
N THR A 339 -21.38 22.80 -8.77
CA THR A 339 -20.68 23.00 -10.04
C THR A 339 -19.94 21.75 -10.54
N LEU A 340 -19.67 20.79 -9.66
CA LEU A 340 -18.89 19.59 -9.98
C LEU A 340 -19.55 18.70 -11.05
N PRO A 341 -20.87 18.41 -11.00
CA PRO A 341 -21.53 17.52 -11.97
C PRO A 341 -21.36 17.99 -13.43
N ALA A 342 -21.73 19.24 -13.72
CA ALA A 342 -21.62 19.82 -15.06
C ALA A 342 -20.16 19.84 -15.57
N ARG A 343 -19.22 20.22 -14.70
CA ARG A 343 -17.80 20.29 -15.07
C ARG A 343 -17.20 18.91 -15.33
N ALA A 344 -17.50 17.92 -14.50
CA ALA A 344 -17.05 16.56 -14.71
C ALA A 344 -17.63 15.98 -16.01
N LEU A 345 -18.91 16.27 -16.29
CA LEU A 345 -19.59 15.79 -17.48
C LEU A 345 -18.93 16.33 -18.78
N GLU A 346 -18.55 17.61 -18.79
CA GLU A 346 -17.79 18.23 -19.89
C GLU A 346 -16.48 17.48 -20.18
N LEU A 347 -15.74 17.14 -19.13
CA LEU A 347 -14.45 16.45 -19.23
C LEU A 347 -14.61 14.98 -19.65
N VAL A 348 -15.61 14.28 -19.10
CA VAL A 348 -15.90 12.88 -19.46
C VAL A 348 -16.20 12.73 -20.95
N ARG A 349 -16.90 13.70 -21.57
CA ARG A 349 -17.16 13.68 -23.02
C ARG A 349 -15.90 13.79 -23.88
N ARG A 350 -14.83 14.39 -23.36
CA ARG A 350 -13.54 14.56 -24.05
C ARG A 350 -12.58 13.40 -23.85
N LEU A 351 -12.87 12.49 -22.90
CA LEU A 351 -12.04 11.31 -22.69
C LEU A 351 -11.98 10.48 -23.98
N PRO A 352 -10.89 9.77 -24.27
CA PRO A 352 -10.84 8.75 -25.30
C PRO A 352 -11.80 7.57 -25.04
N GLU A 353 -12.29 6.88 -26.08
CA GLU A 353 -13.15 5.69 -25.92
C GLU A 353 -12.46 4.54 -25.18
N ARG A 354 -11.12 4.43 -25.30
CA ARG A 354 -10.32 3.42 -24.61
C ARG A 354 -10.32 3.56 -23.08
N ASP A 355 -10.73 4.72 -22.54
CA ASP A 355 -10.74 5.00 -21.10
C ASP A 355 -12.12 4.70 -20.49
N LEU A 356 -12.66 3.51 -20.80
CA LEU A 356 -14.03 3.12 -20.45
C LEU A 356 -14.28 3.11 -18.93
N ASP A 357 -13.37 2.53 -18.12
CA ASP A 357 -13.47 2.50 -16.66
C ASP A 357 -13.73 3.91 -16.11
N ARG A 358 -12.87 4.87 -16.48
CA ARG A 358 -12.99 6.26 -16.05
C ARG A 358 -14.31 6.89 -16.49
N ARG A 359 -14.74 6.64 -17.74
CA ARG A 359 -16.02 7.15 -18.26
C ARG A 359 -17.20 6.59 -17.46
N LEU A 360 -17.26 5.28 -17.23
CA LEU A 360 -18.33 4.63 -16.47
C LEU A 360 -18.35 5.12 -15.03
N ARG A 361 -17.21 5.11 -14.36
CA ARG A 361 -17.07 5.47 -12.95
C ARG A 361 -17.46 6.91 -12.67
N VAL A 362 -16.96 7.86 -13.47
CA VAL A 362 -17.31 9.28 -13.29
C VAL A 362 -18.77 9.54 -13.71
N SER A 363 -19.27 8.91 -14.78
CA SER A 363 -20.68 9.06 -15.17
C SER A 363 -21.63 8.55 -14.09
N ALA A 364 -21.34 7.40 -13.49
CA ALA A 364 -22.12 6.87 -12.35
C ALA A 364 -22.12 7.84 -11.17
N GLN A 365 -20.95 8.42 -10.84
CA GLN A 365 -20.84 9.41 -9.77
C GLN A 365 -21.63 10.68 -10.05
N ILE A 366 -21.54 11.25 -11.25
CA ILE A 366 -22.31 12.43 -11.64
C ILE A 366 -23.81 12.11 -11.57
N ALA A 367 -24.22 10.96 -12.10
CA ALA A 367 -25.61 10.53 -12.11
C ALA A 367 -26.18 10.31 -10.71
N PHE A 368 -25.37 9.89 -9.74
CA PHE A 368 -25.77 9.65 -8.36
C PHE A 368 -25.67 10.91 -7.49
N TYR A 369 -24.51 11.57 -7.46
CA TYR A 369 -24.27 12.73 -6.59
C TYR A 369 -24.85 14.03 -7.12
N GLY A 370 -25.12 14.13 -8.42
CA GLY A 370 -25.73 15.30 -9.04
C GLY A 370 -27.24 15.39 -8.90
N GLU A 371 -27.94 14.33 -8.48
CA GLU A 371 -29.43 14.31 -8.52
C GLU A 371 -30.08 15.45 -7.73
N ALA A 372 -29.48 15.83 -6.60
CA ALA A 372 -30.00 16.88 -5.75
C ALA A 372 -29.58 18.30 -6.20
N THR A 373 -28.40 18.45 -6.81
CA THR A 373 -27.78 19.76 -7.06
C THR A 373 -27.75 20.18 -8.52
N ASP A 374 -27.65 19.23 -9.44
CA ASP A 374 -27.72 19.45 -10.89
C ASP A 374 -28.44 18.27 -11.57
N PRO A 375 -29.79 18.27 -11.52
CA PRO A 375 -30.60 17.19 -12.10
C PRO A 375 -30.40 17.03 -13.62
N ALA A 376 -30.02 18.11 -14.32
CA ALA A 376 -29.80 18.09 -15.76
C ALA A 376 -28.51 17.31 -16.10
N ALA A 377 -27.40 17.65 -15.46
CA ALA A 377 -26.14 16.92 -15.63
C ALA A 377 -26.27 15.47 -15.14
N ALA A 378 -26.98 15.23 -14.03
CA ALA A 378 -27.22 13.87 -13.52
C ALA A 378 -28.01 13.00 -14.51
N LYS A 379 -29.06 13.57 -15.14
CA LYS A 379 -29.84 12.87 -16.17
C LYS A 379 -28.99 12.54 -17.39
N GLU A 380 -28.19 13.49 -17.86
CA GLU A 380 -27.34 13.29 -19.03
C GLU A 380 -26.20 12.30 -18.74
N ALA A 381 -25.58 12.35 -17.57
CA ALA A 381 -24.58 11.37 -17.14
C ALA A 381 -25.16 9.96 -17.06
N HIS A 382 -26.41 9.82 -16.61
CA HIS A 382 -27.12 8.54 -16.63
C HIS A 382 -27.31 8.01 -18.06
N THR A 383 -27.65 8.90 -19.01
CA THR A 383 -27.75 8.53 -20.43
C THR A 383 -26.41 8.06 -20.98
N LEU A 384 -25.32 8.80 -20.73
CA LEU A 384 -23.97 8.39 -21.14
C LEU A 384 -23.56 7.05 -20.52
N PHE A 385 -23.85 6.86 -19.23
CA PHE A 385 -23.59 5.60 -18.54
C PHE A 385 -24.28 4.41 -19.23
N ASN A 386 -25.55 4.58 -19.58
CA ASN A 386 -26.32 3.58 -20.33
C ASN A 386 -25.74 3.32 -21.73
N GLU A 387 -25.34 4.37 -22.45
CA GLU A 387 -24.72 4.26 -23.77
C GLU A 387 -23.39 3.49 -23.72
N TRP A 388 -22.52 3.80 -22.75
CA TRP A 388 -21.22 3.13 -22.60
C TRP A 388 -21.36 1.67 -22.20
N ILE A 389 -22.29 1.33 -21.31
CA ILE A 389 -22.60 -0.07 -20.98
C ILE A 389 -23.04 -0.83 -22.23
N THR A 390 -23.95 -0.23 -23.01
CA THR A 390 -24.48 -0.87 -24.22
C THR A 390 -23.37 -1.11 -25.24
N LEU A 391 -22.57 -0.08 -25.50
CA LEU A 391 -21.45 -0.14 -26.42
C LEU A 391 -20.39 -1.16 -26.00
N GLU A 392 -20.09 -1.26 -24.71
CA GLU A 392 -19.14 -2.27 -24.23
C GLU A 392 -19.72 -3.69 -24.38
N LEU A 393 -20.94 -3.94 -23.92
CA LEU A 393 -21.58 -5.25 -24.03
C LEU A 393 -21.78 -5.69 -25.49
N ASP A 394 -21.98 -4.76 -26.42
CA ASP A 394 -22.08 -5.07 -27.86
C ASP A 394 -20.72 -5.31 -28.52
N ARG A 395 -19.65 -4.68 -28.01
CA ARG A 395 -18.26 -4.93 -28.46
C ARG A 395 -17.71 -6.25 -27.94
N VAL A 396 -18.21 -6.74 -26.81
CA VAL A 396 -17.82 -8.04 -26.25
C VAL A 396 -18.30 -9.16 -27.18
N GLN A 397 -17.39 -9.60 -28.06
CA GLN A 397 -17.48 -10.83 -28.83
C GLN A 397 -16.59 -11.89 -28.19
N LEU A 398 -17.04 -13.14 -28.19
CA LEU A 398 -16.21 -14.26 -27.78
C LEU A 398 -15.12 -14.47 -28.83
N MET A 399 -13.89 -14.01 -28.56
CA MET A 399 -12.77 -14.20 -29.47
C MET A 399 -12.25 -15.65 -29.44
N GLU A 400 -11.71 -16.15 -30.55
CA GLU A 400 -11.02 -17.46 -30.58
C GLU A 400 -9.91 -17.57 -29.53
N ARG A 401 -9.22 -16.45 -29.21
CA ARG A 401 -8.26 -16.37 -28.10
C ARG A 401 -8.84 -16.66 -26.72
N ASP A 402 -10.10 -16.29 -26.46
CA ASP A 402 -10.81 -16.60 -25.21
C ASP A 402 -11.30 -18.07 -25.18
N ARG A 403 -11.39 -18.73 -26.36
CA ARG A 403 -11.64 -20.17 -26.49
C ARG A 403 -10.37 -21.00 -26.29
N GLU A 404 -9.20 -20.48 -26.69
CA GLU A 404 -7.90 -21.18 -26.65
C GLU A 404 -7.09 -20.95 -25.36
N ARG A 405 -7.21 -19.78 -24.70
CA ARG A 405 -6.55 -19.52 -23.40
C ARG A 405 -7.34 -20.15 -22.25
N ASP A 406 -7.19 -21.48 -22.15
CA ASP A 406 -7.52 -22.28 -20.96
C ASP A 406 -6.47 -22.14 -19.83
N GLN A 407 -5.41 -21.37 -20.06
CA GLN A 407 -4.33 -21.19 -19.08
C GLN A 407 -4.70 -20.10 -18.08
N ASP A 408 -5.54 -20.46 -17.11
CA ASP A 408 -5.64 -19.86 -15.76
C ASP A 408 -5.83 -18.34 -15.62
N ASP A 409 -5.96 -17.59 -16.72
CA ASP A 409 -6.07 -16.14 -16.72
C ASP A 409 -7.51 -15.76 -16.36
N LEU A 410 -7.68 -15.30 -15.13
CA LEU A 410 -8.98 -14.93 -14.59
C LEU A 410 -9.60 -13.76 -15.38
N PHE A 411 -8.79 -12.90 -16.00
CA PHE A 411 -9.25 -11.71 -16.73
C PHE A 411 -9.58 -12.00 -18.20
N SER A 412 -10.67 -12.72 -18.43
CA SER A 412 -11.28 -12.82 -19.76
C SER A 412 -11.92 -11.51 -20.23
N THR A 413 -12.11 -11.33 -21.54
CA THR A 413 -12.80 -10.16 -22.11
C THR A 413 -14.17 -9.90 -21.47
N VAL A 414 -14.99 -10.95 -21.31
CA VAL A 414 -16.33 -10.85 -20.67
C VAL A 414 -16.22 -10.48 -19.19
N GLY A 415 -15.34 -11.18 -18.45
CA GLY A 415 -15.15 -10.94 -17.01
C GLY A 415 -14.65 -9.53 -16.71
N HIS A 416 -13.69 -9.04 -17.50
CA HIS A 416 -13.16 -7.69 -17.37
C HIS A 416 -14.23 -6.62 -17.64
N ALA A 417 -14.99 -6.74 -18.74
CA ALA A 417 -16.05 -5.80 -19.06
C ALA A 417 -17.10 -5.69 -17.93
N VAL A 418 -17.58 -6.84 -17.43
CA VAL A 418 -18.55 -6.90 -16.32
C VAL A 418 -17.96 -6.36 -15.03
N TRP A 419 -16.68 -6.63 -14.76
CA TRP A 419 -15.98 -6.12 -13.59
C TRP A 419 -15.94 -4.60 -13.60
N GLU A 420 -15.50 -3.96 -14.69
CA GLU A 420 -15.43 -2.50 -14.81
C GLU A 420 -16.81 -1.84 -14.64
N MET A 421 -17.81 -2.38 -15.32
CA MET A 421 -19.19 -1.89 -15.22
C MET A 421 -19.74 -2.05 -13.80
N SER A 422 -19.56 -3.21 -13.17
CA SER A 422 -20.06 -3.41 -11.81
C SER A 422 -19.30 -2.60 -10.76
N ARG A 423 -18.00 -2.37 -10.96
CA ARG A 423 -17.16 -1.57 -10.06
C ARG A 423 -17.57 -0.10 -10.05
N SER A 424 -18.06 0.41 -11.18
CA SER A 424 -18.60 1.78 -11.24
C SER A 424 -19.82 2.00 -10.32
N LEU A 425 -20.52 0.93 -9.93
CA LEU A 425 -21.70 0.95 -9.05
C LEU A 425 -21.36 0.85 -7.56
N GLU A 426 -20.09 0.67 -7.17
CA GLU A 426 -19.67 0.57 -5.76
C GLU A 426 -20.12 1.77 -4.92
N ILE A 427 -20.25 2.95 -5.54
CA ILE A 427 -20.74 4.19 -4.90
C ILE A 427 -22.15 4.06 -4.29
N LEU A 428 -22.92 3.04 -4.70
CA LEU A 428 -24.28 2.80 -4.23
C LEU A 428 -24.34 2.01 -2.93
N GLU A 429 -23.23 1.40 -2.50
CA GLU A 429 -23.16 0.49 -1.36
C GLU A 429 -22.31 1.06 -0.24
N ASP A 430 -22.60 0.66 1.00
CA ASP A 430 -21.83 1.09 2.18
C ASP A 430 -20.69 0.12 2.47
N LYS A 431 -19.74 0.02 1.53
CA LYS A 431 -18.53 -0.81 1.68
C LYS A 431 -17.33 0.04 2.05
N GLN A 432 -16.42 -0.47 2.88
CA GLN A 432 -15.15 0.16 3.21
C GLN A 432 -14.33 0.48 1.95
N GLY A 433 -14.41 -0.37 0.92
CA GLY A 433 -13.76 -0.18 -0.38
C GLY A 433 -14.53 0.68 -1.39
N SER A 434 -15.81 1.02 -1.13
CA SER A 434 -16.66 1.76 -2.09
C SER A 434 -16.17 3.18 -2.37
N MET A 435 -15.33 3.72 -1.48
CA MET A 435 -14.89 5.12 -1.48
C MET A 435 -16.07 6.10 -1.61
N ARG A 436 -17.25 5.70 -1.12
CA ARG A 436 -18.48 6.50 -1.16
C ARG A 436 -18.36 7.75 -0.30
N ASN A 437 -19.06 8.80 -0.71
CA ASN A 437 -19.16 10.00 0.09
C ASN A 437 -19.90 9.75 1.40
N ARG A 438 -19.18 9.95 2.51
CA ARG A 438 -19.65 9.78 3.88
C ARG A 438 -20.87 10.64 4.25
N HIS A 439 -21.08 11.76 3.54
CA HIS A 439 -22.17 12.71 3.83
C HIS A 439 -23.48 12.33 3.16
N ILE A 440 -23.43 11.46 2.16
CA ILE A 440 -24.59 10.98 1.42
C ILE A 440 -24.96 9.61 2.01
N ALA A 441 -26.18 9.10 1.80
CA ALA A 441 -26.54 7.74 2.22
C ALA A 441 -26.28 6.74 1.07
N ALA A 442 -26.05 5.47 1.39
CA ALA A 442 -26.02 4.42 0.37
C ALA A 442 -27.41 4.25 -0.26
N ALA A 443 -27.45 3.87 -1.53
CA ALA A 443 -28.68 3.72 -2.30
C ALA A 443 -28.59 2.45 -3.18
N PRO A 444 -28.63 1.25 -2.58
CA PRO A 444 -28.41 0.00 -3.30
C PRO A 444 -29.43 -0.23 -4.43
N ASP A 445 -30.65 0.31 -4.30
CA ASP A 445 -31.74 0.19 -5.27
C ASP A 445 -31.81 1.32 -6.31
N HIS A 446 -30.74 2.11 -6.43
CA HIS A 446 -30.67 3.27 -7.32
C HIS A 446 -30.88 2.88 -8.80
N ARG A 447 -31.40 3.82 -9.61
CA ARG A 447 -31.70 3.61 -11.03
C ARG A 447 -30.50 3.16 -11.88
N LEU A 448 -29.27 3.49 -11.47
CA LEU A 448 -28.04 3.02 -12.13
C LEU A 448 -27.91 1.50 -12.07
N MET A 449 -28.23 0.89 -10.93
CA MET A 449 -28.21 -0.57 -10.75
C MET A 449 -29.21 -1.23 -11.71
N ARG A 450 -30.46 -0.71 -11.74
CA ARG A 450 -31.50 -1.21 -12.67
C ARG A 450 -31.09 -1.08 -14.13
N THR A 451 -30.41 0.01 -14.49
CA THR A 451 -29.93 0.24 -15.85
C THR A 451 -28.89 -0.79 -16.26
N PHE A 452 -27.90 -1.04 -15.40
CA PHE A 452 -26.91 -2.07 -15.63
C PHE A 452 -27.55 -3.46 -15.74
N GLU A 453 -28.47 -3.80 -14.84
CA GLU A 453 -29.21 -5.06 -14.86
C GLU A 453 -30.00 -5.27 -16.17
N MET A 454 -30.76 -4.26 -16.60
CA MET A 454 -31.54 -4.28 -17.85
C MET A 454 -30.67 -4.46 -19.10
N ARG A 455 -29.38 -4.08 -19.06
CA ARG A 455 -28.45 -4.25 -20.18
C ARG A 455 -27.71 -5.58 -20.12
N LEU A 456 -27.37 -6.04 -18.92
CA LEU A 456 -26.68 -7.30 -18.72
C LEU A 456 -27.58 -8.51 -19.03
N GLU A 457 -28.89 -8.42 -18.75
CA GLU A 457 -29.81 -9.53 -18.97
C GLU A 457 -29.95 -9.93 -20.46
N PRO A 458 -30.18 -9.02 -21.42
CA PRO A 458 -30.16 -9.36 -22.85
C PRO A 458 -28.82 -9.93 -23.32
N PHE A 459 -27.70 -9.40 -22.79
CA PHE A 459 -26.37 -9.93 -23.08
C PHE A 459 -26.22 -11.39 -22.61
N VAL A 460 -26.68 -11.70 -21.41
CA VAL A 460 -26.67 -13.07 -20.87
C VAL A 460 -27.58 -13.99 -21.70
N GLN A 461 -28.77 -13.54 -22.09
CA GLN A 461 -29.65 -14.32 -22.96
C GLN A 461 -29.03 -14.59 -24.34
N ARG A 462 -28.30 -13.61 -24.90
CA ARG A 462 -27.53 -13.76 -26.14
C ARG A 462 -26.42 -14.80 -25.98
N LEU A 463 -25.64 -14.74 -24.90
CA LEU A 463 -24.60 -15.74 -24.59
C LEU A 463 -25.19 -17.14 -24.45
N LEU A 464 -26.30 -17.28 -23.71
CA LEU A 464 -26.96 -18.56 -23.49
C LEU A 464 -27.49 -19.16 -24.80
N SER A 465 -28.02 -18.35 -25.71
CA SER A 465 -28.65 -18.84 -26.95
C SER A 465 -27.67 -19.07 -28.10
N GLN A 466 -26.68 -18.20 -28.29
CA GLN A 466 -25.82 -18.23 -29.48
C GLN A 466 -24.58 -19.10 -29.30
N GLU A 467 -24.06 -19.23 -28.08
CA GLU A 467 -22.77 -19.88 -27.79
C GLU A 467 -22.92 -20.94 -26.67
N PRO A 468 -23.81 -21.94 -26.84
CA PRO A 468 -24.22 -22.84 -25.76
C PRO A 468 -23.07 -23.68 -25.18
N ALA A 469 -22.04 -23.96 -25.97
CA ALA A 469 -20.90 -24.78 -25.58
C ALA A 469 -19.92 -24.10 -24.60
N VAL A 470 -20.01 -22.78 -24.42
CA VAL A 470 -19.16 -22.02 -23.47
C VAL A 470 -19.99 -21.17 -22.51
N ALA A 471 -21.32 -21.30 -22.57
CA ALA A 471 -22.24 -20.37 -21.92
C ALA A 471 -22.21 -20.49 -20.39
N LEU A 472 -22.04 -21.69 -19.83
CA LEU A 472 -21.93 -21.84 -18.37
C LEU A 472 -20.62 -21.24 -17.87
N HIS A 473 -19.51 -21.44 -18.58
CA HIS A 473 -18.24 -20.84 -18.17
C HIS A 473 -18.30 -19.31 -18.18
N GLN A 474 -18.88 -18.70 -19.22
CA GLN A 474 -19.07 -17.24 -19.24
C GLN A 474 -20.03 -16.77 -18.15
N LEU A 475 -21.13 -17.48 -17.90
CA LEU A 475 -22.06 -17.14 -16.82
C LEU A 475 -21.39 -17.26 -15.43
N GLY A 476 -20.53 -18.26 -15.23
CA GLY A 476 -19.71 -18.38 -14.02
C GLY A 476 -18.74 -17.22 -13.84
N ARG A 477 -18.14 -16.71 -14.92
CA ARG A 477 -17.32 -15.48 -14.90
C ARG A 477 -18.18 -14.26 -14.54
N ILE A 478 -19.33 -14.06 -15.19
CA ILE A 478 -20.26 -12.96 -14.88
C ILE A 478 -20.63 -12.98 -13.40
N ALA A 479 -21.06 -14.14 -12.87
CA ALA A 479 -21.44 -14.29 -11.47
C ALA A 479 -20.28 -13.96 -10.52
N ALA A 480 -19.05 -14.40 -10.84
CA ALA A 480 -17.86 -14.14 -10.03
C ALA A 480 -17.41 -12.66 -10.03
N TYR A 481 -17.63 -11.92 -11.13
CA TYR A 481 -17.09 -10.57 -11.33
C TYR A 481 -18.03 -9.42 -10.98
N ILE A 482 -19.30 -9.69 -10.73
CA ILE A 482 -20.23 -8.67 -10.23
C ILE A 482 -19.85 -8.31 -8.78
N HIS A 483 -19.69 -7.01 -8.51
CA HIS A 483 -19.35 -6.45 -7.20
C HIS A 483 -20.57 -6.12 -6.35
N HIS A 484 -21.62 -5.56 -6.96
CA HIS A 484 -22.85 -5.17 -6.26
C HIS A 484 -23.51 -6.42 -5.65
N GLU A 485 -23.77 -6.43 -4.34
CA GLU A 485 -24.19 -7.61 -3.59
C GLU A 485 -25.51 -8.18 -4.12
N GLY A 486 -26.49 -7.31 -4.37
CA GLY A 486 -27.81 -7.73 -4.86
C GLY A 486 -27.71 -8.46 -6.20
N LEU A 487 -26.96 -7.88 -7.14
CA LEU A 487 -26.72 -8.50 -8.45
C LEU A 487 -25.85 -9.75 -8.34
N PHE A 488 -24.84 -9.75 -7.48
CA PHE A 488 -23.98 -10.90 -7.27
C PHE A 488 -24.78 -12.13 -6.83
N ARG A 489 -25.67 -11.96 -5.84
CA ARG A 489 -26.57 -13.04 -5.40
C ARG A 489 -27.55 -13.47 -6.51
N LYS A 490 -28.12 -12.50 -7.25
CA LYS A 490 -29.02 -12.79 -8.38
C LYS A 490 -28.35 -13.65 -9.44
N TYR A 491 -27.14 -13.29 -9.88
CA TYR A 491 -26.43 -14.00 -10.93
C TYR A 491 -25.85 -15.34 -10.47
N HIS A 492 -25.53 -15.50 -9.18
CA HIS A 492 -25.25 -16.82 -8.61
C HIS A 492 -26.48 -17.74 -8.62
N ALA A 493 -27.67 -17.22 -8.33
CA ALA A 493 -28.90 -17.99 -8.41
C ALA A 493 -29.21 -18.40 -9.86
N LEU A 494 -29.12 -17.47 -10.81
CA LEU A 494 -29.27 -17.74 -12.24
C LEU A 494 -28.24 -18.76 -12.74
N PHE A 495 -26.99 -18.66 -12.28
CA PHE A 495 -25.94 -19.62 -12.60
C PHE A 495 -26.33 -21.03 -12.14
N ARG A 496 -26.79 -21.22 -10.90
CA ARG A 496 -27.22 -22.54 -10.40
C ARG A 496 -28.38 -23.12 -11.21
N GLU A 497 -29.35 -22.29 -11.58
CA GLU A 497 -30.48 -22.69 -12.41
C GLU A 497 -30.02 -23.18 -13.78
N GLN A 498 -29.23 -22.36 -14.50
CA GLN A 498 -28.71 -22.70 -15.82
C GLN A 498 -27.75 -23.90 -15.78
N PHE A 499 -26.96 -24.02 -14.70
CA PHE A 499 -26.04 -25.13 -14.49
C PHE A 499 -26.77 -26.47 -14.46
N THR A 500 -27.87 -26.54 -13.71
CA THR A 500 -28.68 -27.75 -13.59
C THR A 500 -29.25 -28.20 -14.94
N GLN A 501 -29.64 -27.25 -15.79
CA GLN A 501 -30.23 -27.51 -17.10
C GLN A 501 -29.18 -27.90 -18.16
N ARG A 502 -27.98 -27.31 -18.11
CA ARG A 502 -26.99 -27.39 -19.20
C ARG A 502 -25.80 -28.31 -18.91
N ALA A 503 -25.45 -28.54 -17.65
CA ALA A 503 -24.33 -29.41 -17.30
C ALA A 503 -24.41 -30.83 -17.89
N PRO A 504 -25.60 -31.48 -18.02
CA PRO A 504 -25.72 -32.77 -18.69
C PRO A 504 -25.32 -32.75 -20.18
N LEU A 505 -25.48 -31.60 -20.84
CA LEU A 505 -25.22 -31.42 -22.27
C LEU A 505 -23.76 -30.99 -22.51
N PHE A 506 -23.18 -30.21 -21.58
CA PHE A 506 -21.84 -29.65 -21.70
C PHE A 506 -21.04 -29.80 -20.39
N PRO A 507 -20.65 -31.03 -20.01
CA PRO A 507 -20.00 -31.28 -18.73
C PRO A 507 -18.63 -30.60 -18.57
N GLU A 508 -17.84 -30.48 -19.65
CA GLU A 508 -16.54 -29.80 -19.59
C GLU A 508 -16.67 -28.30 -19.30
N ASP A 509 -17.61 -27.63 -19.97
CA ASP A 509 -17.96 -26.21 -19.75
C ASP A 509 -18.42 -25.98 -18.30
N ALA A 510 -19.27 -26.88 -17.80
CA ALA A 510 -19.72 -26.89 -16.41
C ALA A 510 -18.55 -27.02 -15.41
N GLY A 511 -17.58 -27.90 -15.69
CA GLY A 511 -16.36 -28.04 -14.89
C GLY A 511 -15.52 -26.75 -14.84
N ARG A 512 -15.34 -26.09 -15.99
CA ARG A 512 -14.63 -24.80 -16.08
C ARG A 512 -15.38 -23.68 -15.37
N ALA A 513 -16.69 -23.66 -15.46
CA ALA A 513 -17.54 -22.69 -14.77
C ALA A 513 -17.40 -22.80 -13.25
N LEU A 514 -17.52 -24.02 -12.69
CA LEU A 514 -17.35 -24.25 -11.25
C LEU A 514 -15.93 -23.96 -10.78
N LYS A 515 -14.90 -24.29 -11.58
CA LYS A 515 -13.52 -23.91 -11.29
C LYS A 515 -13.39 -22.40 -11.11
N THR A 516 -14.01 -21.60 -11.97
CA THR A 516 -13.97 -20.13 -11.92
C THR A 516 -14.64 -19.59 -10.66
N VAL A 517 -15.81 -20.12 -10.32
CA VAL A 517 -16.55 -19.72 -9.12
C VAL A 517 -15.74 -20.02 -7.85
N ILE A 518 -15.17 -21.21 -7.71
CA ILE A 518 -14.40 -21.58 -6.50
C ILE A 518 -13.07 -20.83 -6.39
N LYS A 519 -12.41 -20.53 -7.51
CA LYS A 519 -11.19 -19.69 -7.52
C LYS A 519 -11.42 -18.31 -6.92
N SER A 520 -12.63 -17.77 -7.02
CA SER A 520 -12.97 -16.47 -6.43
C SER A 520 -12.82 -16.45 -4.90
N CYS A 521 -12.87 -17.61 -4.24
CA CYS A 521 -12.59 -17.72 -2.80
C CYS A 521 -11.12 -17.46 -2.43
N GLY A 522 -10.21 -17.64 -3.40
CA GLY A 522 -8.76 -17.48 -3.27
C GLY A 522 -8.29 -16.03 -3.13
N TYR A 523 -9.13 -15.06 -3.46
CA TYR A 523 -8.78 -13.65 -3.32
C TYR A 523 -8.83 -13.21 -1.86
N SER A 524 -7.92 -12.30 -1.50
CA SER A 524 -8.08 -11.49 -0.29
C SER A 524 -9.34 -10.63 -0.49
N GLN A 525 -10.28 -10.74 0.44
CA GLN A 525 -11.52 -9.96 0.45
C GLN A 525 -11.46 -9.04 1.65
N SER A 526 -11.94 -7.81 1.53
CA SER A 526 -12.16 -6.94 2.68
C SER A 526 -13.20 -7.56 3.62
N ASP A 527 -13.26 -7.09 4.87
CA ASP A 527 -14.22 -7.58 5.86
C ASP A 527 -15.68 -7.51 5.36
N ASP A 528 -16.02 -6.46 4.59
CA ASP A 528 -17.35 -6.26 4.01
C ASP A 528 -17.67 -7.19 2.82
N GLU A 529 -16.69 -7.94 2.32
CA GLU A 529 -16.83 -8.82 1.15
C GLU A 529 -16.71 -10.31 1.51
N VAL A 530 -16.65 -10.63 2.81
CA VAL A 530 -16.57 -12.01 3.30
C VAL A 530 -17.75 -12.86 2.79
N TYR A 531 -18.93 -12.25 2.59
CA TYR A 531 -20.09 -12.93 2.03
C TYR A 531 -19.83 -13.56 0.65
N ARG A 532 -18.95 -12.96 -0.16
CA ARG A 532 -18.61 -13.45 -1.51
C ARG A 532 -18.00 -14.84 -1.45
N LYS A 533 -17.09 -15.07 -0.50
CA LYS A 533 -16.50 -16.39 -0.27
C LYS A 533 -17.56 -17.42 0.11
N ALA A 534 -18.49 -17.04 1.00
CA ALA A 534 -19.57 -17.92 1.42
C ALA A 534 -20.47 -18.31 0.25
N VAL A 535 -20.92 -17.34 -0.55
CA VAL A 535 -21.80 -17.57 -1.72
C VAL A 535 -21.11 -18.40 -2.80
N CYS A 536 -19.84 -18.12 -3.10
CA CYS A 536 -19.06 -18.91 -4.07
C CYS A 536 -18.88 -20.35 -3.60
N LYS A 537 -18.52 -20.55 -2.33
CA LYS A 537 -18.37 -21.88 -1.73
C LYS A 537 -19.69 -22.65 -1.72
N GLU A 538 -20.77 -22.02 -1.27
CA GLU A 538 -22.11 -22.62 -1.26
C GLU A 538 -22.56 -23.01 -2.68
N THR A 539 -22.29 -22.15 -3.67
CA THR A 539 -22.59 -22.44 -5.08
C THR A 539 -21.81 -23.64 -5.60
N PHE A 540 -20.52 -23.70 -5.27
CA PHE A 540 -19.66 -24.82 -5.65
C PHE A 540 -20.10 -26.12 -5.00
N GLU A 541 -20.33 -26.12 -3.68
CA GLU A 541 -20.77 -27.29 -2.91
C GLU A 541 -22.14 -27.79 -3.36
N ALA A 542 -23.07 -26.90 -3.73
CA ALA A 542 -24.39 -27.27 -4.22
C ALA A 542 -24.34 -27.94 -5.62
N MET A 543 -23.47 -27.47 -6.51
CA MET A 543 -23.44 -27.90 -7.92
C MET A 543 -22.47 -29.06 -8.19
N LEU A 544 -21.43 -29.21 -7.37
CA LEU A 544 -20.42 -30.26 -7.54
C LEU A 544 -21.00 -31.68 -7.57
N PRO A 545 -21.95 -32.09 -6.70
CA PRO A 545 -22.50 -33.45 -6.73
C PRO A 545 -23.21 -33.79 -8.04
N LEU A 546 -23.89 -32.80 -8.65
CA LEU A 546 -24.51 -32.98 -9.96
C LEU A 546 -23.43 -33.24 -11.02
N LEU A 547 -22.38 -32.41 -11.03
CA LEU A 547 -21.28 -32.58 -11.98
C LEU A 547 -20.55 -33.91 -11.79
N GLU A 548 -20.34 -34.36 -10.56
CA GLU A 548 -19.74 -35.67 -10.24
C GLU A 548 -20.55 -36.83 -10.81
N SER A 549 -21.89 -36.74 -10.77
CA SER A 549 -22.76 -37.79 -11.30
C SER A 549 -22.81 -37.83 -12.84
N ILE A 550 -22.53 -36.70 -13.50
CA ILE A 550 -22.54 -36.58 -14.97
C ILE A 550 -21.16 -36.82 -15.57
N SER A 551 -20.09 -36.24 -14.98
CA SER A 551 -18.71 -36.35 -15.45
C SER A 551 -17.71 -36.21 -14.29
N PRO A 552 -17.17 -37.34 -13.79
CA PRO A 552 -16.14 -37.34 -12.76
C PRO A 552 -14.86 -36.57 -13.15
N GLU A 553 -14.52 -36.56 -14.44
CA GLU A 553 -13.36 -35.82 -14.97
C GLU A 553 -13.56 -34.31 -14.88
N ALA A 554 -14.72 -33.80 -15.32
CA ALA A 554 -15.04 -32.38 -15.22
C ALA A 554 -15.14 -31.93 -13.75
N ALA A 555 -15.69 -32.77 -12.87
CA ALA A 555 -15.71 -32.53 -11.43
C ALA A 555 -14.28 -32.50 -10.83
N ALA A 556 -13.39 -33.39 -11.26
CA ALA A 556 -11.99 -33.35 -10.87
C ALA A 556 -11.31 -32.05 -11.35
N HIS A 557 -11.58 -31.61 -12.58
CA HIS A 557 -11.10 -30.32 -13.08
C HIS A 557 -11.62 -29.15 -12.24
N ALA A 558 -12.90 -29.13 -11.88
CA ALA A 558 -13.49 -28.10 -11.02
C ALA A 558 -12.78 -27.99 -9.66
N ARG A 559 -12.44 -29.14 -9.04
CA ARG A 559 -11.72 -29.21 -7.75
C ARG A 559 -10.31 -28.64 -7.81
N THR A 560 -9.67 -28.56 -8.98
CA THR A 560 -8.35 -27.91 -9.11
C THR A 560 -8.37 -26.41 -8.79
N GLY A 561 -9.55 -25.78 -8.73
CA GLY A 561 -9.71 -24.42 -8.26
C GLY A 561 -9.73 -24.26 -6.73
N ILE A 562 -9.85 -25.34 -5.97
CA ILE A 562 -9.84 -25.29 -4.50
C ILE A 562 -8.43 -24.93 -4.02
N GLY A 563 -8.33 -24.00 -3.08
CA GLY A 563 -7.05 -23.54 -2.55
C GLY A 563 -6.24 -22.70 -3.54
N TRP A 564 -6.80 -22.37 -4.71
CA TRP A 564 -6.14 -21.49 -5.65
C TRP A 564 -5.93 -20.09 -5.02
N SER A 565 -4.74 -19.52 -5.18
CA SER A 565 -4.40 -18.15 -4.77
C SER A 565 -3.65 -17.43 -5.90
N PRO A 566 -3.94 -16.15 -6.16
CA PRO A 566 -3.15 -15.35 -7.10
C PRO A 566 -1.71 -15.12 -6.62
N ARG A 567 -1.40 -15.38 -5.34
CA ARG A 567 -0.08 -15.21 -4.72
C ARG A 567 0.69 -16.52 -4.54
N GLY A 568 0.09 -17.67 -4.87
CA GLY A 568 0.75 -18.99 -4.83
C GLY A 568 1.11 -19.50 -3.43
N ASP A 569 0.47 -18.95 -2.40
CA ASP A 569 0.80 -19.07 -0.98
C ASP A 569 -0.18 -19.94 -0.18
N ILE A 570 -1.05 -20.72 -0.85
CA ILE A 570 -2.04 -21.63 -0.24
C ILE A 570 -1.78 -23.08 -0.67
#